data_AF-A0A519H273-F1
#
_entry.id   AF-A0A519H273-F1
#
_cell.length_a   1.000
_cell.length_b   1.000
_cell.length_c   1.000
_cell.angle_alpha   90.00
_cell.angle_beta   90.00
_cell.angle_gamma   90.00
#
_symmetry.space_group_name_H-M   'P 1'
#
loop_
_entity.id
_entity.type
_entity.pdbx_description
1 polymer ?
#
loop_
_entity_poly.entity_id
_entity_poly.type
_entity_poly.pdbx_seq_one_letter_code
_entity_poly.pdbx_strand_id
1 'polypeptide(L)'
;LAEHGLRPRLIGEFDDAALLKAFGGEGRGLFMTPTVLEDETCTRYGVEVIGRTTELLEEFFAISVERRITHPCVVAITRAARVKFQKT
;
A
#
# COMPACT_ATOMS: atom_id res chain seq x y z
N LEU A 1 11.15 -13.15 -5.76
CA LEU A 1 10.61 -14.00 -6.87
C LEU A 1 11.69 -14.80 -7.59
N ALA A 2 12.68 -14.14 -8.21
CA ALA A 2 13.76 -14.83 -8.93
C ALA A 2 14.58 -15.78 -8.03
N GLU A 3 14.83 -15.38 -6.78
CA GLU A 3 15.50 -16.20 -5.76
C GLU A 3 14.72 -17.48 -5.40
N HIS A 4 13.40 -17.50 -5.60
CA HIS A 4 12.54 -18.68 -5.43
C HIS A 4 12.31 -19.45 -6.75
N GLY A 5 13.05 -19.14 -7.81
CA GLY A 5 12.90 -19.79 -9.12
C GLY A 5 11.60 -19.40 -9.86
N LEU A 6 10.86 -18.40 -9.38
CA LEU A 6 9.63 -17.95 -10.02
C LEU A 6 9.94 -16.98 -11.17
N ARG A 7 9.38 -17.26 -12.34
CA ARG A 7 9.47 -16.39 -13.54
C ARG A 7 8.08 -15.98 -14.02
N PRO A 8 7.47 -14.94 -13.43
CA PRO A 8 6.18 -14.45 -13.88
C PRO A 8 6.28 -13.92 -15.31
N ARG A 9 5.20 -14.09 -16.08
CA ARG A 9 5.07 -13.45 -17.39
C ARG A 9 4.62 -12.00 -17.19
N LEU A 10 5.46 -11.05 -17.56
CA LEU A 10 5.10 -9.63 -17.56
C LEU A 10 4.01 -9.40 -18.63
N ILE A 11 2.84 -8.91 -18.19
CA ILE A 11 1.71 -8.61 -19.08
C ILE A 11 1.37 -7.11 -19.12
N GLY A 12 2.04 -6.30 -18.28
CA GLY A 12 1.85 -4.85 -18.19
C GLY A 12 2.76 -4.25 -17.13
N GLU A 13 3.17 -3.01 -17.36
CA GLU A 13 3.95 -2.18 -16.44
C GLU A 13 3.18 -0.88 -16.21
N PHE A 14 3.12 -0.44 -14.96
CA PHE A 14 2.30 0.67 -14.54
C PHE A 14 3.10 1.57 -13.60
N ASP A 15 3.00 2.87 -13.79
CA ASP A 15 3.70 3.86 -12.95
C ASP A 15 2.97 4.14 -11.62
N ASP A 16 1.69 3.78 -11.52
CA ASP A 16 0.88 4.00 -10.33
C ASP A 16 0.08 2.75 -9.89
N ALA A 17 -0.14 2.65 -8.58
CA ALA A 17 -0.81 1.50 -7.98
C ALA A 17 -2.33 1.49 -8.21
N ALA A 18 -2.97 2.64 -8.50
CA ALA A 18 -4.42 2.68 -8.71
C ALA A 18 -4.77 2.06 -10.05
N LEU A 19 -4.02 2.38 -11.10
CA LEU A 19 -4.15 1.79 -12.42
C LEU A 19 -3.84 0.30 -12.39
N LEU A 20 -2.75 -0.11 -11.71
CA LEU A 20 -2.42 -1.52 -11.50
C LEU A 20 -3.60 -2.30 -10.87
N LYS A 21 -4.21 -1.76 -9.80
CA LYS A 21 -5.35 -2.39 -9.11
C LYS A 21 -6.61 -2.44 -9.99
N ALA A 22 -6.88 -1.39 -10.76
CA ALA A 22 -8.01 -1.36 -11.68
C ALA A 22 -7.89 -2.47 -12.75
N PHE A 23 -6.71 -2.62 -13.36
CA PHE A 23 -6.46 -3.71 -14.31
C PHE A 23 -6.50 -5.08 -13.64
N GLY A 24 -5.94 -5.21 -12.44
CA GLY A 24 -5.98 -6.46 -11.68
C GLY A 24 -7.40 -6.88 -11.31
N GLY A 25 -8.27 -5.92 -10.98
CA GLY A 25 -9.70 -6.15 -10.69
C GLY A 25 -10.50 -6.70 -11.88
N GLU A 26 -10.05 -6.43 -13.11
CA GLU A 26 -10.59 -7.04 -14.34
C GLU A 26 -10.09 -8.49 -14.57
N GLY A 27 -9.50 -9.12 -13.55
CA GLY A 27 -8.98 -10.48 -13.60
C GLY A 27 -7.67 -10.63 -14.38
N ARG A 28 -6.91 -9.55 -14.55
CA ARG A 28 -5.66 -9.56 -15.33
C ARG A 28 -4.44 -9.65 -14.43
N GLY A 29 -3.91 -10.86 -14.31
CA GLY A 29 -2.63 -11.12 -13.67
C GLY A 29 -2.67 -11.01 -12.14
N LEU A 30 -1.51 -10.72 -11.56
CA LEU A 30 -1.30 -10.64 -10.12
C LEU A 30 -0.75 -9.26 -9.78
N PHE A 31 -1.24 -8.69 -8.67
CA PHE A 31 -0.72 -7.44 -8.14
C PHE A 31 -0.62 -7.51 -6.62
N MET A 32 0.10 -6.56 -6.05
CA MET A 32 0.39 -6.47 -4.62
C MET A 32 -0.34 -5.29 -4.00
N THR A 33 -0.76 -5.46 -2.75
CA THR A 33 -1.39 -4.41 -1.94
C THR A 33 -0.88 -4.55 -0.50
N PRO A 34 -0.72 -3.46 0.25
CA PRO A 34 -0.41 -3.50 1.68
C PRO A 34 -1.45 -4.30 2.44
N THR A 35 -1.02 -5.10 3.42
CA THR A 35 -1.92 -5.92 4.24
C THR A 35 -2.99 -5.08 4.95
N VAL A 36 -2.67 -3.84 5.32
CA VAL A 36 -3.66 -2.91 5.93
C VAL A 36 -4.80 -2.51 4.99
N LEU A 37 -4.61 -2.64 3.67
CA LEU A 37 -5.62 -2.35 2.64
C LEU A 37 -6.25 -3.60 2.04
N GLU A 38 -5.98 -4.78 2.60
CA GLU A 38 -6.38 -6.06 2.01
C GLU A 38 -7.90 -6.18 1.86
N ASP A 39 -8.64 -6.06 2.96
CA ASP A 39 -10.11 -6.18 2.97
C ASP A 39 -10.76 -5.17 2.02
N GLU A 40 -10.27 -3.93 2.02
CA GLU A 40 -10.75 -2.88 1.11
C GLU A 40 -10.45 -3.24 -0.35
N THR A 41 -9.25 -3.77 -0.62
CA THR A 41 -8.83 -4.14 -1.98
C THR A 41 -9.69 -5.29 -2.50
N CYS A 42 -9.85 -6.36 -1.71
CA CYS A 42 -10.70 -7.50 -2.08
C CYS A 42 -12.15 -7.06 -2.32
N THR A 43 -12.71 -6.24 -1.43
CA THR A 43 -14.08 -5.75 -1.56
C THR A 43 -14.26 -4.84 -2.78
N ARG A 44 -13.33 -3.89 -3.00
CA ARG A 44 -13.44 -2.89 -4.08
C ARG A 44 -13.24 -3.50 -5.46
N TYR A 45 -12.29 -4.42 -5.59
CA TYR A 45 -11.86 -4.95 -6.89
C TYR A 45 -12.33 -6.37 -7.15
N GLY A 46 -13.05 -7.01 -6.21
CA GLY A 46 -13.56 -8.37 -6.38
C GLY A 46 -12.48 -9.44 -6.49
N VAL A 47 -11.31 -9.19 -5.89
CA VAL A 47 -10.14 -10.07 -5.96
C VAL A 47 -9.96 -10.87 -4.68
N GLU A 48 -9.16 -11.94 -4.75
CA GLU A 48 -8.81 -12.77 -3.59
C GLU A 48 -7.31 -12.73 -3.27
N VAL A 49 -6.97 -13.01 -2.02
CA VAL A 49 -5.59 -13.06 -1.54
C VAL A 49 -5.04 -14.46 -1.77
N ILE A 50 -3.95 -14.55 -2.54
CA ILE A 50 -3.26 -15.82 -2.80
C ILE A 50 -2.02 -16.03 -1.92
N GLY A 51 -1.57 -15.00 -1.19
CA GLY A 51 -0.39 -15.08 -0.33
C GLY A 51 -0.03 -13.73 0.31
N ARG A 52 0.80 -13.77 1.33
CA ARG A 52 1.35 -12.60 2.04
C ARG A 52 2.85 -12.81 2.26
N THR A 53 3.61 -11.72 2.26
CA THR A 53 5.03 -11.72 2.60
C THR A 53 5.36 -10.52 3.49
N THR A 54 6.36 -10.68 4.36
CA THR A 54 6.93 -9.61 5.19
C THR A 54 8.25 -9.08 4.64
N GLU A 55 8.71 -9.59 3.49
CA GLU A 55 9.98 -9.20 2.86
C GLU A 55 9.89 -7.85 2.14
N LEU A 56 8.67 -7.41 1.82
CA LEU A 56 8.40 -6.10 1.23
C LEU A 56 7.61 -5.25 2.22
N LEU A 57 8.22 -4.16 2.65
CA LEU A 57 7.63 -3.20 3.58
C LEU A 57 7.34 -1.89 2.87
N GLU A 58 6.17 -1.32 3.14
CA GLU A 58 5.81 0.03 2.72
C GLU A 58 5.76 0.94 3.95
N GLU A 59 6.56 2.01 3.92
CA GLU A 59 6.64 2.97 5.01
C GLU A 59 5.86 4.24 4.69
N PHE A 60 5.02 4.68 5.63
CA PHE A 60 4.22 5.89 5.49
C PHE A 60 4.79 7.01 6.34
N PHE A 61 5.07 8.16 5.72
CA PHE A 61 5.63 9.33 6.37
C PHE A 61 4.64 10.50 6.34
N ALA A 62 4.50 11.19 7.48
CA ALA A 62 3.85 12.49 7.56
C ALA A 62 4.92 13.58 7.57
N ILE A 63 4.97 14.41 6.52
CA ILE A 63 6.01 15.43 6.33
C ILE A 63 5.39 16.82 6.48
N SER A 64 6.03 17.68 7.27
CA SER A 64 5.68 19.11 7.43
C SER A 64 6.84 20.01 7.01
N VAL A 65 6.52 21.21 6.51
CA VAL A 65 7.53 22.19 6.05
C VAL A 65 8.40 22.77 7.17
N GLU A 66 7.88 22.85 8.40
CA GLU A 66 8.59 23.42 9.53
C GLU A 66 9.46 22.38 10.25
N ARG A 67 10.65 22.77 10.71
CA ARG A 67 11.52 21.94 11.58
C ARG A 67 10.89 21.67 12.96
N ARG A 68 10.00 22.55 13.42
CA ARG A 68 9.22 22.41 14.66
C ARG A 68 7.76 22.60 14.30
N ILE A 69 6.91 21.65 14.65
CA ILE A 69 5.48 21.73 14.38
C ILE A 69 4.86 22.75 15.35
N THR A 70 4.50 23.93 14.86
CA THR A 70 3.92 25.00 15.70
C THR A 70 2.45 25.26 15.39
N HIS A 71 2.05 25.15 14.13
CA HIS A 71 0.69 25.45 13.72
C HIS A 71 -0.32 24.48 14.36
N PRO A 72 -1.37 24.96 15.08
CA PRO A 72 -2.30 24.11 15.82
C PRO A 72 -2.94 22.99 14.99
N CYS A 73 -3.32 23.27 13.73
CA CYS A 73 -3.88 22.25 12.83
C CYS A 73 -2.87 21.14 12.48
N VAL A 74 -1.59 21.49 12.27
CA VAL A 74 -0.55 20.49 11.95
C VAL A 74 -0.25 19.65 13.19
N VAL A 75 -0.18 20.27 14.37
CA VAL A 75 -0.06 19.56 15.65
C VAL A 75 -1.20 18.55 15.84
N ALA A 76 -2.44 18.98 15.56
CA ALA A 76 -3.61 18.13 15.71
C ALA A 76 -3.56 16.90 14.78
N ILE A 77 -3.25 17.10 13.49
CA ILE A 77 -3.14 16.02 12.51
C ILE A 77 -1.99 15.08 12.88
N THR A 78 -0.80 15.59 13.18
CA THR A 78 0.36 14.76 13.52
C THR A 78 0.13 13.98 14.82
N ARG A 79 -0.53 14.57 15.82
CA ARG A 79 -0.89 13.87 17.07
C ARG A 79 -1.91 12.77 16.82
N ALA A 80 -2.94 13.04 16.03
CA ALA A 80 -3.94 12.04 15.67
C ALA A 80 -3.32 10.88 14.87
N ALA A 81 -2.45 11.19 13.91
CA ALA A 81 -1.72 10.20 13.12
C ALA A 81 -0.83 9.32 14.02
N ARG A 82 -0.08 9.92 14.96
CA ARG A 82 0.72 9.13 15.93
C ARG A 82 -0.15 8.16 16.70
N VAL A 83 -1.28 8.59 17.26
CA VAL A 83 -2.16 7.68 18.03
C VAL A 83 -2.76 6.59 17.14
N LYS A 84 -3.21 6.96 15.93
CA LYS A 84 -3.91 6.05 15.02
C LYS A 84 -2.99 5.02 14.36
N PHE A 85 -1.72 5.36 14.16
CA PHE A 85 -0.74 4.53 13.45
C PHE A 85 0.43 4.06 14.34
N GLN A 86 0.38 4.24 15.68
CA GLN A 86 1.49 3.87 16.59
C GLN A 86 1.71 2.38 16.82
N LYS A 87 0.93 1.50 16.19
CA LYS A 87 1.16 0.05 16.25
C LYS A 87 0.71 -0.60 14.95
N THR A 88 1.69 -1.01 14.16
CA THR A 88 1.63 -2.21 13.30
C THR A 88 2.91 -2.98 13.57
#